data_AF-A0AAU0VWJ4-F1
#
_entry.id   AF-A0AAU0VWJ4-F1
#
_cell.length_a   1.000
_cell.length_b   1.000
_cell.length_c   1.000
_cell.angle_alpha   90.00
_cell.angle_beta   90.00
_cell.angle_gamma   90.00
#
_symmetry.space_group_name_H-M   'P 1'
#
loop_
_entity.id
_entity.type
_entity.pdbx_description
1 polymer ?
#
loop_
_entity_poly.entity_id
_entity_poly.type
_entity_poly.pdbx_seq_one_letter_code
_entity_poly.pdbx_strand_id
1 'polypeptide(L)'
;MSSIRFQDPHGSATLPGHERPWLFGLIHDQAQRVLTGPAGAEERMHTLYDLLPANHELREVPLGRGISPGRWLAVYARALQDIFDDPIVEYRGHTMRPLTLALNTAMEAGPDPLRLAARLMGQCEINCWVDGPNRGWLADVVDSGLGAGHFRRACGWEDLQYFLRKRDDHPVVVSYSENFPAYWTAPIASADEFLDGEDAEQAWEAMTTREQWDHALRALRGRTTEGLEITPDWAGYRFGATLSLGDLLAQDRVHRLDQAFQLTS
;
A
#
# COMPACT_ATOMS: atom_id res chain seq x y z
N MET A 1 13.99 13.56 -7.48
CA MET A 1 13.76 12.10 -7.61
C MET A 1 13.08 11.64 -6.34
N SER A 2 12.02 10.84 -6.43
CA SER A 2 11.32 10.31 -5.25
C SER A 2 12.24 9.39 -4.44
N SER A 3 12.06 9.25 -3.13
CA SER A 3 12.78 8.29 -2.28
C SER A 3 11.89 7.83 -1.14
N ILE A 4 12.18 6.67 -0.54
CA ILE A 4 11.48 6.21 0.66
C ILE A 4 12.43 6.38 1.83
N ARG A 5 12.09 7.21 2.82
CA ARG A 5 12.92 7.45 4.00
C ARG A 5 12.31 6.82 5.22
N PHE A 6 13.12 6.10 5.96
CA PHE A 6 12.82 5.59 7.29
C PHE A 6 13.60 6.44 8.29
N GLN A 7 12.90 7.13 9.18
CA GLN A 7 13.45 8.23 9.97
C GLN A 7 13.09 8.06 11.45
N ASP A 8 14.03 8.36 12.34
CA ASP A 8 13.81 8.58 13.76
C ASP A 8 14.53 9.87 14.19
N PRO A 9 14.40 10.36 15.44
CA PRO A 9 15.08 11.59 15.88
C PRO A 9 16.61 11.57 15.78
N HIS A 10 17.22 10.41 15.56
CA HIS A 10 18.66 10.18 15.60
C HIS A 10 19.28 9.85 14.24
N GLY A 11 18.47 9.65 13.20
CA GLY A 11 18.97 9.42 11.86
C GLY A 11 17.93 8.84 10.92
N SER A 12 18.40 8.41 9.76
CA SER A 12 17.55 7.83 8.74
C SER A 12 18.27 6.80 7.88
N ALA A 13 17.48 5.93 7.26
CA ALA A 13 17.86 5.09 6.13
C ALA A 13 16.99 5.45 4.92
N THR A 14 17.56 5.44 3.72
CA THR A 14 16.87 5.89 2.51
C THR A 14 16.95 4.83 1.42
N LEU A 15 15.80 4.48 0.87
CA LEU A 15 15.70 3.70 -0.35
C LEU A 15 15.63 4.66 -1.56
N PRO A 16 16.43 4.43 -2.61
CA PRO A 16 16.47 5.31 -3.77
C PRO A 16 15.18 5.20 -4.59
N GLY A 17 14.87 6.23 -5.38
CA GLY A 17 13.58 6.32 -6.09
C GLY A 17 13.25 5.20 -7.06
N HIS A 18 14.25 4.48 -7.56
CA HIS A 18 14.02 3.33 -8.43
C HIS A 18 13.50 2.10 -7.66
N GLU A 19 13.49 2.11 -6.33
CA GLU A 19 12.82 1.07 -5.53
C GLU A 19 11.29 1.18 -5.62
N ARG A 20 10.71 2.38 -5.75
CA ARG A 20 9.25 2.54 -5.90
C ARG A 20 8.68 1.73 -7.08
N PRO A 21 9.16 1.89 -8.34
CA PRO A 21 8.68 1.08 -9.45
C PRO A 21 9.03 -0.41 -9.30
N TRP A 22 10.07 -0.77 -8.56
CA TRP A 22 10.38 -2.17 -8.26
C TRP A 22 9.34 -2.80 -7.33
N LEU A 23 9.04 -2.15 -6.20
CA LEU A 23 7.99 -2.59 -5.26
C LEU A 23 6.64 -2.70 -5.95
N PHE A 24 6.32 -1.73 -6.81
CA PHE A 24 5.13 -1.77 -7.65
C PHE A 24 5.10 -2.99 -8.57
N GLY A 25 6.22 -3.31 -9.23
CA GLY A 25 6.37 -4.51 -10.04
C GLY A 25 6.10 -5.80 -9.27
N LEU A 26 6.61 -5.92 -8.03
CA LEU A 26 6.36 -7.11 -7.18
C LEU A 26 4.87 -7.33 -6.90
N ILE A 27 4.14 -6.25 -6.62
CA ILE A 27 2.69 -6.29 -6.35
C ILE A 27 1.94 -6.76 -7.59
N HIS A 28 2.30 -6.27 -8.77
CA HIS A 28 1.67 -6.68 -10.02
C HIS A 28 2.03 -8.10 -10.46
N ASP A 29 3.28 -8.52 -10.27
CA ASP A 29 3.69 -9.90 -10.53
C ASP A 29 2.86 -10.88 -9.70
N GLN A 30 2.57 -10.52 -8.45
CA GLN A 30 1.68 -11.33 -7.61
C GLN A 30 0.25 -11.37 -8.14
N ALA A 31 -0.32 -10.22 -8.50
CA ALA A 31 -1.66 -10.17 -9.10
C ALA A 31 -1.73 -11.01 -10.40
N GLN A 32 -0.71 -10.90 -11.26
CA GLN A 32 -0.60 -11.70 -12.47
C GLN A 32 -0.54 -13.20 -12.17
N ARG A 33 0.22 -13.64 -11.16
CA ARG A 33 0.28 -15.06 -10.76
C ARG A 33 -1.09 -15.59 -10.31
N VAL A 34 -1.85 -14.81 -9.55
CA VAL A 34 -3.21 -15.19 -9.13
C VAL A 34 -4.12 -15.36 -10.34
N LEU A 35 -4.06 -14.45 -11.31
CA LEU A 35 -4.89 -14.50 -12.52
C LEU A 35 -4.52 -15.63 -13.48
N THR A 36 -3.22 -15.85 -13.69
CA THR A 36 -2.69 -16.76 -14.73
C THR A 36 -2.43 -18.19 -14.24
N GLY A 37 -2.96 -18.55 -13.06
CA GLY A 37 -2.86 -19.90 -12.50
C GLY A 37 -3.35 -21.02 -13.44
N PRO A 38 -2.87 -22.26 -13.27
CA PRO A 38 -2.97 -23.32 -14.28
C PRO A 38 -4.38 -23.92 -14.51
N ALA A 39 -5.31 -23.79 -13.56
CA ALA A 39 -6.67 -24.34 -13.65
C ALA A 39 -7.72 -23.23 -13.69
N GLY A 40 -8.89 -23.43 -14.30
CA GLY A 40 -10.05 -22.51 -14.18
C GLY A 40 -9.94 -21.17 -14.90
N ALA A 41 -9.08 -21.04 -15.92
CA ALA A 41 -8.87 -19.77 -16.62
C ALA A 41 -10.15 -19.21 -17.28
N GLU A 42 -11.00 -20.09 -17.84
CA GLU A 42 -12.27 -19.69 -18.44
C GLU A 42 -13.25 -19.12 -17.42
N GLU A 43 -13.44 -19.82 -16.29
CA GLU A 43 -14.30 -19.36 -15.19
C GLU A 43 -13.83 -18.02 -14.61
N ARG A 44 -12.52 -17.85 -14.40
CA ARG A 44 -11.96 -16.58 -13.92
C ARG A 44 -12.19 -15.45 -14.92
N MET A 45 -11.95 -15.70 -16.21
CA MET A 45 -12.17 -14.73 -17.27
C MET A 45 -13.63 -14.26 -17.28
N HIS A 46 -14.59 -15.19 -17.28
CA HIS A 46 -16.01 -14.84 -17.24
C HIS A 46 -16.37 -14.06 -15.97
N THR A 47 -15.91 -14.51 -14.80
CA THR A 47 -16.16 -13.85 -13.52
C THR A 47 -15.67 -12.41 -13.52
N LEU A 48 -14.43 -12.17 -13.98
CA LEU A 48 -13.86 -10.82 -14.01
C LEU A 48 -14.48 -9.95 -15.09
N TYR A 49 -14.83 -10.53 -16.25
CA TYR A 49 -15.51 -9.81 -17.32
C TYR A 49 -16.89 -9.30 -16.89
N ASP A 50 -17.65 -10.12 -16.15
CA ASP A 50 -18.96 -9.72 -15.62
C ASP A 50 -18.85 -8.54 -14.63
N LEU A 51 -17.73 -8.45 -13.92
CA LEU A 51 -17.42 -7.39 -12.96
C LEU A 51 -16.81 -6.14 -13.60
N LEU A 52 -16.46 -6.12 -14.89
CA LEU A 52 -15.90 -4.90 -15.50
C LEU A 52 -16.96 -3.77 -15.55
N PRO A 53 -16.58 -2.50 -15.37
CA PRO A 53 -17.48 -1.38 -15.68
C PRO A 53 -18.00 -1.46 -17.12
N ALA A 54 -19.23 -1.01 -17.35
CA ALA A 54 -19.92 -1.18 -18.64
C ALA A 54 -19.18 -0.54 -19.83
N ASN A 55 -18.43 0.54 -19.57
CA ASN A 55 -17.66 1.31 -20.54
C ASN A 55 -16.15 0.98 -20.51
N HIS A 56 -15.73 -0.07 -19.81
CA HIS A 56 -14.31 -0.42 -19.71
C HIS A 56 -13.79 -1.00 -21.04
N GLU A 57 -12.60 -0.57 -21.48
CA GLU A 57 -12.01 -0.97 -22.78
C GLU A 57 -11.88 -2.50 -22.96
N LEU A 58 -11.63 -3.24 -21.88
CA LEU A 58 -11.58 -4.72 -21.91
C LEU A 58 -12.90 -5.38 -22.31
N ARG A 59 -14.04 -4.67 -22.28
CA ARG A 59 -15.32 -5.15 -22.82
C ARG A 59 -15.40 -5.04 -24.34
N GLU A 60 -14.57 -4.22 -24.98
CA GLU A 60 -14.46 -4.16 -26.45
C GLU A 60 -13.87 -5.45 -27.04
N VAL A 61 -13.31 -6.30 -26.18
CA VAL A 61 -12.73 -7.60 -26.50
C VAL A 61 -13.76 -8.69 -26.14
N PRO A 62 -14.64 -9.12 -27.07
CA PRO A 62 -15.76 -9.99 -26.74
C PRO A 62 -15.26 -11.37 -26.32
N LEU A 63 -15.86 -11.94 -25.27
CA LEU A 63 -15.62 -13.33 -24.89
C LEU A 63 -16.18 -14.25 -26.00
N GLY A 64 -15.32 -15.05 -26.65
CA GLY A 64 -15.77 -15.91 -27.75
C GLY A 64 -14.65 -16.46 -28.64
N ARG A 65 -15.04 -17.07 -29.77
CA ARG A 65 -14.15 -17.77 -30.70
C ARG A 65 -13.01 -16.86 -31.19
N GLY A 66 -11.81 -17.06 -30.64
CA GLY A 66 -10.59 -16.40 -31.12
C GLY A 66 -9.67 -15.88 -30.01
N ILE A 67 -10.17 -15.75 -28.77
CA ILE A 67 -9.38 -15.25 -27.65
C ILE A 67 -9.26 -16.36 -26.61
N SER A 68 -8.03 -16.78 -26.34
CA SER A 68 -7.79 -17.74 -25.27
C SER A 68 -8.02 -17.05 -23.90
N PRO A 69 -8.66 -17.73 -22.93
CA PRO A 69 -8.87 -17.16 -21.61
C PRO A 69 -7.58 -16.67 -20.94
N GLY A 70 -6.48 -17.42 -21.10
CA GLY A 70 -5.17 -17.00 -20.60
C GLY A 70 -4.66 -15.69 -21.23
N ARG A 71 -4.92 -15.45 -22.53
CA ARG A 71 -4.54 -14.19 -23.17
C ARG A 71 -5.37 -13.03 -22.62
N TRP A 72 -6.69 -13.22 -22.47
CA TRP A 72 -7.54 -12.18 -21.89
C TRP A 72 -7.13 -11.83 -20.46
N LEU A 73 -6.90 -12.85 -19.61
CA LEU A 73 -6.43 -12.66 -18.23
C LEU A 73 -5.07 -11.95 -18.16
N ALA A 74 -4.17 -12.18 -19.12
CA ALA A 74 -2.91 -11.45 -19.21
C ALA A 74 -3.12 -9.97 -19.58
N VAL A 75 -4.14 -9.64 -20.39
CA VAL A 75 -4.50 -8.24 -20.67
C VAL A 75 -5.15 -7.61 -19.44
N TYR A 76 -6.05 -8.31 -18.74
CA TYR A 76 -6.60 -7.85 -17.46
C TYR A 76 -5.50 -7.57 -16.43
N ALA A 77 -4.50 -8.45 -16.32
CA ALA A 77 -3.35 -8.25 -15.44
C ALA A 77 -2.52 -7.00 -15.80
N ARG A 78 -2.47 -6.62 -17.08
CA ARG A 78 -1.83 -5.36 -17.53
C ARG A 78 -2.68 -4.15 -17.19
N ALA A 79 -4.00 -4.23 -17.32
CA ALA A 79 -4.90 -3.16 -16.89
C ALA A 79 -4.77 -2.89 -15.37
N LEU A 80 -4.39 -3.90 -14.58
CA LEU A 80 -4.07 -3.68 -13.17
C LEU A 80 -2.87 -2.74 -12.94
N GLN A 81 -1.98 -2.58 -13.93
CA GLN A 81 -0.78 -1.73 -13.86
C GLN A 81 -1.06 -0.29 -14.33
N ASP A 82 -2.28 0.01 -14.76
CA ASP A 82 -2.58 1.31 -15.38
C ASP A 82 -2.41 2.47 -14.39
N ILE A 83 -1.83 3.55 -14.89
CA ILE A 83 -1.41 4.74 -14.14
C ILE A 83 -2.60 5.69 -13.93
N PHE A 84 -3.60 5.62 -14.81
CA PHE A 84 -4.80 6.45 -14.72
C PHE A 84 -5.79 5.98 -13.65
N ASP A 85 -5.59 4.75 -13.11
CA ASP A 85 -6.34 4.19 -11.98
C ASP A 85 -7.87 4.18 -12.20
N ASP A 86 -8.28 4.06 -13.46
CA ASP A 86 -9.68 3.91 -13.87
C ASP A 86 -10.25 2.61 -13.26
N PRO A 87 -11.51 2.61 -12.78
CA PRO A 87 -12.08 1.43 -12.13
C PRO A 87 -11.99 0.16 -12.98
N ILE A 88 -11.58 -0.95 -12.36
CA ILE A 88 -11.47 -2.28 -13.01
C ILE A 88 -12.54 -3.26 -12.53
N VAL A 89 -13.31 -2.86 -11.52
CA VAL A 89 -14.48 -3.59 -11.00
C VAL A 89 -15.63 -2.61 -10.78
N GLU A 90 -16.82 -3.00 -11.20
CA GLU A 90 -18.09 -2.38 -10.89
C GLU A 90 -19.07 -3.45 -10.39
N TYR A 91 -19.69 -3.20 -9.24
CA TYR A 91 -20.71 -4.08 -8.67
C TYR A 91 -21.82 -3.23 -8.04
N ARG A 92 -23.02 -3.29 -8.62
CA ARG A 92 -24.21 -2.56 -8.13
C ARG A 92 -23.97 -1.05 -7.92
N GLY A 93 -23.20 -0.42 -8.81
CA GLY A 93 -22.86 1.00 -8.74
C GLY A 93 -21.66 1.34 -7.84
N HIS A 94 -21.07 0.37 -7.15
CA HIS A 94 -19.82 0.54 -6.43
C HIS A 94 -18.64 0.16 -7.31
N THR A 95 -17.57 0.95 -7.28
CA THR A 95 -16.40 0.75 -8.12
C THR A 95 -15.15 0.44 -7.30
N MET A 96 -14.22 -0.29 -7.89
CA MET A 96 -12.91 -0.57 -7.30
C MET A 96 -11.81 -0.24 -8.28
N ARG A 97 -10.75 0.36 -7.73
CA ARG A 97 -9.61 0.80 -8.50
C ARG A 97 -8.53 -0.29 -8.63
N PRO A 98 -7.81 -0.34 -9.76
CA PRO A 98 -6.76 -1.31 -10.04
C PRO A 98 -5.71 -1.41 -8.93
N LEU A 99 -5.19 -0.27 -8.46
CA LEU A 99 -4.13 -0.24 -7.47
C LEU A 99 -4.57 -0.89 -6.15
N THR A 100 -5.73 -0.48 -5.63
CA THR A 100 -6.29 -1.02 -4.37
C THR A 100 -6.48 -2.53 -4.44
N LEU A 101 -7.00 -3.03 -5.57
CA LEU A 101 -7.21 -4.47 -5.77
C LEU A 101 -5.88 -5.23 -5.80
N ALA A 102 -4.86 -4.69 -6.46
CA ALA A 102 -3.52 -5.29 -6.51
C ALA A 102 -2.85 -5.30 -5.12
N LEU A 103 -2.95 -4.19 -4.37
CA LEU A 103 -2.43 -4.06 -3.01
C LEU A 103 -3.09 -5.07 -2.06
N ASN A 104 -4.41 -5.18 -2.06
CA ASN A 104 -5.12 -6.15 -1.22
C ASN A 104 -4.80 -7.60 -1.59
N THR A 105 -4.58 -7.88 -2.88
CA THR A 105 -4.10 -9.19 -3.33
C THR A 105 -2.71 -9.52 -2.78
N ALA A 106 -1.80 -8.54 -2.77
CA ALA A 106 -0.49 -8.67 -2.15
C ALA A 106 -0.59 -8.84 -0.62
N MET A 107 -1.48 -8.13 0.06
CA MET A 107 -1.71 -8.26 1.50
C MET A 107 -2.25 -9.65 1.89
N GLU A 108 -3.20 -10.17 1.12
CA GLU A 108 -3.84 -11.46 1.36
C GLU A 108 -2.88 -12.63 1.11
N ALA A 109 -2.38 -12.74 -0.13
CA ALA A 109 -1.69 -13.94 -0.61
C ALA A 109 -0.16 -13.82 -0.59
N GLY A 110 0.37 -12.63 -0.31
CA GLY A 110 1.81 -12.37 -0.34
C GLY A 110 2.55 -12.81 0.92
N PRO A 111 3.85 -13.17 0.80
CA PRO A 111 4.72 -13.28 1.96
C PRO A 111 4.97 -11.89 2.58
N ASP A 112 5.52 -11.84 3.80
CA ASP A 112 5.74 -10.59 4.53
C ASP A 112 6.52 -9.51 3.78
N PRO A 113 7.58 -9.81 2.99
CA PRO A 113 8.24 -8.80 2.16
C PRO A 113 7.30 -8.16 1.14
N LEU A 114 6.36 -8.93 0.59
CA LEU A 114 5.38 -8.42 -0.36
C LEU A 114 4.28 -7.61 0.35
N ARG A 115 3.90 -7.99 1.57
CA ARG A 115 3.00 -7.18 2.41
C ARG A 115 3.64 -5.84 2.77
N LEU A 116 4.94 -5.84 3.10
CA LEU A 116 5.70 -4.62 3.31
C LEU A 116 5.72 -3.75 2.04
N ALA A 117 5.99 -4.35 0.88
CA ALA A 117 5.94 -3.63 -0.40
C ALA A 117 4.55 -2.98 -0.63
N ALA A 118 3.48 -3.72 -0.36
CA ALA A 118 2.10 -3.21 -0.48
C ALA A 118 1.84 -2.07 0.51
N ARG A 119 2.27 -2.17 1.77
CA ARG A 119 2.17 -1.09 2.77
C ARG A 119 2.89 0.17 2.33
N LEU A 120 4.15 0.06 1.91
CA LEU A 120 4.94 1.19 1.43
C LEU A 120 4.28 1.84 0.21
N MET A 121 3.84 1.05 -0.77
CA MET A 121 3.20 1.58 -1.98
C MET A 121 1.82 2.17 -1.72
N GLY A 122 0.97 1.51 -0.94
CA GLY A 122 -0.39 1.97 -0.64
C GLY A 122 -0.42 3.21 0.27
N GLN A 123 0.67 3.48 0.97
CA GLN A 123 0.83 4.64 1.85
C GLN A 123 1.92 5.59 1.31
N CYS A 124 2.18 5.58 0.00
CA CYS A 124 3.27 6.38 -0.56
C CYS A 124 3.03 7.90 -0.54
N GLU A 125 1.80 8.34 -0.30
CA GLU A 125 1.43 9.75 -0.23
C GLU A 125 1.09 10.19 1.20
N ILE A 126 1.24 9.29 2.19
CA ILE A 126 0.90 9.55 3.61
C ILE A 126 1.95 8.91 4.50
N ASN A 127 2.46 9.65 5.48
CA ASN A 127 3.39 9.07 6.45
C ASN A 127 2.78 7.87 7.18
N CYS A 128 3.56 6.81 7.39
CA CYS A 128 3.22 5.67 8.23
C CYS A 128 4.34 5.44 9.24
N TRP A 129 4.13 4.59 10.26
CA TRP A 129 5.18 4.35 11.26
C TRP A 129 5.25 2.90 11.71
N VAL A 130 6.41 2.54 12.25
CA VAL A 130 6.64 1.30 13.00
C VAL A 130 7.03 1.71 14.42
N ASP A 131 6.33 1.18 15.42
CA ASP A 131 6.69 1.47 16.81
C ASP A 131 8.04 0.86 17.19
N GLY A 132 8.74 1.47 18.16
CA GLY A 132 10.10 1.08 18.55
C GLY A 132 10.28 -0.44 18.76
N PRO A 133 9.43 -1.09 19.58
CA PRO A 133 9.51 -2.54 19.83
C PRO A 133 9.36 -3.41 18.58
N ASN A 134 8.74 -2.89 17.51
CA ASN A 134 8.50 -3.61 16.26
C ASN A 134 9.62 -3.43 15.23
N ARG A 135 10.64 -2.60 15.49
CA ARG A 135 11.75 -2.38 14.54
C ARG A 135 12.53 -3.65 14.23
N GLY A 136 12.76 -4.48 15.25
CA GLY A 136 13.45 -5.76 15.10
C GLY A 136 12.72 -6.69 14.13
N TRP A 137 11.40 -6.81 14.29
CA TRP A 137 10.55 -7.57 13.38
C TRP A 137 10.59 -7.01 11.96
N LEU A 138 10.49 -5.69 11.77
CA LEU A 138 10.58 -5.13 10.42
C LEU A 138 11.94 -5.44 9.77
N ALA A 139 13.02 -5.41 10.55
CA ALA A 139 14.34 -5.81 10.06
C ALA A 139 14.40 -7.29 9.65
N ASP A 140 13.68 -8.19 10.33
CA ASP A 140 13.52 -9.60 9.92
C ASP A 140 12.75 -9.72 8.60
N VAL A 141 11.71 -8.91 8.39
CA VAL A 141 10.98 -8.87 7.11
C VAL A 141 11.88 -8.38 5.97
N VAL A 142 12.70 -7.36 6.21
CA VAL A 142 13.69 -6.88 5.23
C VAL A 142 14.73 -7.96 4.91
N ASP A 143 15.24 -8.65 5.93
CA ASP A 143 16.19 -9.76 5.76
C ASP A 143 15.60 -10.88 4.89
N SER A 144 14.39 -11.32 5.23
CA SER A 144 13.66 -12.34 4.46
C SER A 144 13.44 -11.89 3.02
N GLY A 145 13.14 -10.61 2.79
CA GLY A 145 12.95 -10.04 1.46
C GLY A 145 14.23 -10.05 0.63
N LEU A 146 15.37 -9.70 1.24
CA LEU A 146 16.69 -9.78 0.60
C LEU A 146 17.11 -11.22 0.31
N GLY A 147 16.85 -12.15 1.24
CA GLY A 147 17.17 -13.56 1.10
C GLY A 147 16.36 -14.25 0.00
N ALA A 148 15.07 -13.91 -0.13
CA ALA A 148 14.18 -14.46 -1.14
C ALA A 148 14.19 -13.71 -2.48
N GLY A 149 15.01 -12.65 -2.63
CA GLY A 149 15.12 -11.87 -3.86
C GLY A 149 13.91 -10.95 -4.14
N HIS A 150 13.08 -10.66 -3.14
CA HIS A 150 12.02 -9.66 -3.25
C HIS A 150 12.59 -8.25 -3.20
N PHE A 151 13.60 -8.01 -2.35
CA PHE A 151 14.28 -6.72 -2.26
C PHE A 151 15.64 -6.78 -2.94
N ARG A 152 15.99 -5.71 -3.67
CA ARG A 152 17.26 -5.65 -4.40
C ARG A 152 18.40 -5.34 -3.45
N ARG A 153 19.51 -6.06 -3.63
CA ARG A 153 20.76 -5.78 -2.91
C ARG A 153 21.39 -4.49 -3.38
N ALA A 154 22.17 -3.86 -2.51
CA ALA A 154 22.86 -2.59 -2.78
C ALA A 154 21.91 -1.45 -3.19
N CYS A 155 20.68 -1.48 -2.67
CA CYS A 155 19.65 -0.45 -2.88
C CYS A 155 19.16 0.17 -1.56
N GLY A 156 19.99 0.12 -0.51
CA GLY A 156 19.70 0.73 0.79
C GLY A 156 18.86 -0.13 1.74
N TRP A 157 18.42 -1.31 1.32
CA TRP A 157 17.70 -2.25 2.18
C TRP A 157 18.57 -2.82 3.31
N GLU A 158 19.85 -3.07 3.03
CA GLU A 158 20.83 -3.50 4.04
C GLU A 158 21.08 -2.38 5.08
N ASP A 159 21.17 -1.13 4.61
CA ASP A 159 21.29 0.04 5.49
C ASP A 159 20.04 0.24 6.34
N LEU A 160 18.86 0.02 5.75
CA LEU A 160 17.59 0.02 6.47
C LEU A 160 17.55 -1.07 7.55
N GLN A 161 17.95 -2.30 7.21
CA GLN A 161 18.01 -3.41 8.16
C GLN A 161 18.93 -3.04 9.35
N TYR A 162 20.12 -2.52 9.07
CA TYR A 162 21.04 -2.06 10.11
C TYR A 162 20.44 -0.93 10.96
N PHE A 163 19.83 0.07 10.32
CA PHE A 163 19.18 1.19 10.98
C PHE A 163 18.05 0.73 11.92
N LEU A 164 17.22 -0.23 11.47
CA LEU A 164 16.14 -0.79 12.27
C LEU A 164 16.66 -1.58 13.48
N ARG A 165 17.75 -2.33 13.33
CA ARG A 165 18.34 -3.13 14.43
C ARG A 165 19.08 -2.32 15.47
N LYS A 166 19.56 -1.12 15.12
CA LYS A 166 20.40 -0.31 16.00
C LYS A 166 19.67 0.11 17.29
N ARG A 167 18.34 0.20 17.26
CA ARG A 167 17.50 0.71 18.33
C ARG A 167 16.10 0.10 18.28
N ASP A 168 15.43 0.06 19.43
CA ASP A 168 14.04 -0.37 19.62
C ASP A 168 13.25 0.58 20.53
N ASP A 169 13.87 1.70 20.95
CA ASP A 169 13.32 2.66 21.92
C ASP A 169 12.62 3.86 21.29
N HIS A 170 12.72 4.02 19.97
CA HIS A 170 12.03 5.07 19.21
C HIS A 170 11.31 4.52 17.98
N PRO A 171 10.11 5.03 17.68
CA PRO A 171 9.41 4.68 16.45
C PRO A 171 10.17 5.18 15.22
N VAL A 172 9.94 4.49 14.11
CA VAL A 172 10.45 4.86 12.79
C VAL A 172 9.29 5.34 11.95
N VAL A 173 9.39 6.56 11.44
CA VAL A 173 8.43 7.14 10.50
C VAL A 173 8.92 6.90 9.08
N VAL A 174 8.02 6.48 8.21
CA VAL A 174 8.26 6.29 6.78
C VAL A 174 7.65 7.44 6.03
N SER A 175 8.46 8.11 5.21
CA SER A 175 8.05 9.25 4.39
C SER A 175 8.53 9.10 2.96
N TYR A 176 7.76 9.64 2.02
CA TYR A 176 8.12 9.62 0.61
C TYR A 176 8.62 10.99 0.16
N SER A 177 9.87 11.04 -0.29
CA SER A 177 10.53 12.22 -0.86
C SER A 177 10.65 13.42 0.10
N GLU A 178 10.25 13.26 1.36
CA GLU A 178 10.20 14.32 2.38
C GLU A 178 10.97 13.92 3.63
N ASN A 179 11.37 14.94 4.41
CA ASN A 179 11.89 14.74 5.75
C ASN A 179 10.72 14.78 6.74
N PHE A 180 10.81 13.94 7.77
CA PHE A 180 9.92 14.03 8.91
C PHE A 180 10.71 14.55 10.12
N PRO A 181 10.14 15.46 10.92
CA PRO A 181 8.81 16.04 10.80
C PRO A 181 8.79 17.23 9.82
N ALA A 182 7.63 17.52 9.22
CA ALA A 182 7.42 18.71 8.40
C ALA A 182 6.10 19.39 8.80
N TYR A 183 6.08 20.72 8.83
CA TYR A 183 4.92 21.54 9.22
C TYR A 183 3.63 21.10 8.50
N TRP A 184 3.68 20.93 7.18
CA TRP A 184 2.51 20.53 6.37
C TRP A 184 1.97 19.13 6.69
N THR A 185 2.77 18.27 7.31
CA THR A 185 2.37 16.90 7.70
C THR A 185 1.78 16.83 9.11
N ALA A 186 1.94 17.88 9.91
CA ALA A 186 1.43 18.00 11.27
C ALA A 186 1.21 19.47 11.65
N PRO A 187 0.24 20.16 11.03
CA PRO A 187 -0.01 21.56 11.32
C PRO A 187 -0.49 21.73 12.76
N ILE A 188 -0.04 22.82 13.40
CA ILE A 188 -0.44 23.17 14.76
C ILE A 188 -1.88 23.69 14.70
N ALA A 189 -2.83 22.83 15.09
CA ALA A 189 -4.20 23.25 15.34
C ALA A 189 -4.35 23.58 16.83
N SER A 190 -4.71 24.83 17.16
CA SER A 190 -5.19 25.16 18.50
C SER A 190 -6.69 24.87 18.57
N ALA A 191 -7.17 24.34 19.69
CA ALA A 191 -8.59 23.98 19.86
C ALA A 191 -9.52 25.19 19.94
N ASP A 192 -8.98 26.37 20.26
CA ASP A 192 -9.76 27.57 20.60
C ASP A 192 -9.55 28.74 19.61
N GLU A 193 -8.48 28.74 18.82
CA GLU A 193 -8.20 29.75 17.79
C GLU A 193 -7.59 29.06 16.55
N PHE A 194 -8.24 29.22 15.40
CA PHE A 194 -7.56 28.96 14.13
C PHE A 194 -6.46 30.01 14.02
N LEU A 195 -5.23 29.65 14.39
CA LEU A 195 -4.06 30.41 13.99
C LEU A 195 -4.11 30.57 12.47
N ASP A 196 -3.83 31.75 11.96
CA ASP A 196 -3.61 31.88 10.53
C ASP A 196 -2.35 31.09 10.13
N GLY A 197 -2.19 30.85 8.83
CA GLY A 197 -1.13 29.98 8.33
C GLY A 197 0.28 30.47 8.67
N GLU A 198 0.48 31.79 8.83
CA GLU A 198 1.77 32.41 9.15
C GLU A 198 2.10 32.25 10.65
N ASP A 199 1.13 32.49 11.54
CA ASP A 199 1.31 32.31 12.98
C ASP A 199 1.57 30.84 13.35
N ALA A 200 0.89 29.90 12.68
CA ALA A 200 1.10 28.47 12.88
C ALA A 200 2.49 28.01 12.38
N GLU A 201 2.99 28.57 11.28
CA GLU A 201 4.33 28.29 10.77
C GLU A 201 5.41 28.86 11.71
N GLN A 202 5.25 30.09 12.21
CA GLN A 202 6.17 30.67 13.20
C GLN A 202 6.19 29.86 14.51
N ALA A 203 5.02 29.42 14.99
CA ALA A 203 4.94 28.57 16.17
C ALA A 203 5.65 27.22 15.97
N TRP A 204 5.58 26.67 14.76
CA TRP A 204 6.31 25.46 14.38
C TRP A 204 7.83 25.69 14.38
N GLU A 205 8.29 26.78 13.76
CA GLU A 205 9.71 27.13 13.69
C GLU A 205 10.32 27.43 15.08
N ALA A 206 9.50 27.92 16.02
CA ALA A 206 9.91 28.16 17.39
C ALA A 206 10.12 26.86 18.22
N MET A 207 9.56 25.73 17.79
CA MET A 207 9.75 24.45 18.46
C MET A 207 11.16 23.91 18.25
N THR A 208 11.71 23.26 19.28
CA THR A 208 12.91 22.43 19.12
C THR A 208 12.61 21.23 18.21
N THR A 209 13.65 20.65 17.60
CA THR A 209 13.51 19.43 16.77
C THR A 209 12.80 18.29 17.50
N ARG A 210 13.04 18.16 18.81
CA ARG A 210 12.37 17.14 19.64
C ARG A 210 10.87 17.44 19.77
N GLU A 211 10.51 18.68 20.03
CA GLU A 211 9.11 19.09 20.16
C GLU A 211 8.36 18.92 18.83
N GLN A 212 8.98 19.29 17.70
CA GLN A 212 8.42 19.05 16.37
C GLN A 212 8.18 17.55 16.12
N TRP A 213 9.14 16.70 16.50
CA TRP A 213 9.02 15.25 16.36
C TRP A 213 7.87 14.70 17.21
N ASP A 214 7.84 15.05 18.49
CA ASP A 214 6.82 14.58 19.44
C ASP A 214 5.42 15.07 19.04
N HIS A 215 5.31 16.31 18.54
CA HIS A 215 4.07 16.86 18.01
C HIS A 215 3.60 16.10 16.77
N ALA A 216 4.47 15.96 15.76
CA ALA A 216 4.10 15.33 14.50
C ALA A 216 3.78 13.85 14.66
N LEU A 217 4.54 13.13 15.49
CA LEU A 217 4.26 11.72 15.78
C LEU A 217 2.92 11.56 16.52
N ARG A 218 2.57 12.48 17.43
CA ARG A 218 1.27 12.47 18.11
C ARG A 218 0.13 12.73 17.13
N ALA A 219 0.28 13.71 16.23
CA ALA A 219 -0.69 13.99 15.18
C ALA A 219 -0.88 12.76 14.27
N LEU A 220 0.22 12.11 13.87
CA LEU A 220 0.20 10.91 13.07
C LEU A 220 -0.51 9.74 13.77
N ARG A 221 -0.21 9.50 15.05
CA ARG A 221 -0.85 8.46 15.88
C ARG A 221 -2.33 8.73 16.15
N GLY A 222 -2.76 9.99 16.12
CA GLY A 222 -4.16 10.37 16.26
C GLY A 222 -5.06 9.89 15.12
N ARG A 223 -4.49 9.56 13.95
CA ARG A 223 -5.19 9.08 12.74
C ARG A 223 -5.52 7.59 12.82
N THR A 224 -6.19 7.19 13.90
CA THR A 224 -6.44 5.78 14.25
C THR A 224 -7.29 5.00 13.24
N THR A 225 -8.14 5.67 12.48
CA THR A 225 -9.02 5.05 11.46
C THR A 225 -8.30 4.67 10.17
N GLU A 226 -7.08 5.16 9.96
CA GLU A 226 -6.34 4.96 8.71
C GLU A 226 -5.37 3.76 8.74
N GLY A 227 -5.19 3.15 9.92
CA GLY A 227 -4.30 2.00 10.10
C GLY A 227 -2.87 2.28 9.66
N LEU A 228 -2.35 3.47 10.00
CA LEU A 228 -1.03 3.95 9.58
C LEU A 228 0.15 3.28 10.30
N GLU A 229 -0.10 2.62 11.44
CA GLU A 229 0.92 1.78 12.06
C GLU A 229 1.16 0.51 11.24
N ILE A 230 2.43 0.21 10.99
CA ILE A 230 2.89 -1.05 10.43
C ILE A 230 3.29 -1.96 11.60
N THR A 231 2.47 -2.96 11.88
CA THR A 231 2.65 -3.91 12.99
C THR A 231 2.86 -5.34 12.47
N PRO A 232 3.37 -6.26 13.31
CA PRO A 232 3.45 -7.69 13.00
C PRO A 232 2.09 -8.32 12.66
N ASP A 233 0.99 -7.76 13.16
CA ASP A 233 -0.37 -8.23 12.91
C ASP A 233 -1.04 -7.53 11.72
N TRP A 234 -0.35 -7.50 10.58
CA TRP A 234 -0.90 -6.91 9.36
C TRP A 234 -1.71 -7.90 8.51
N ALA A 235 -1.91 -9.14 8.97
CA ALA A 235 -2.67 -10.16 8.23
C ALA A 235 -4.11 -9.73 7.96
N GLY A 236 -4.72 -8.99 8.90
CA GLY A 236 -6.05 -8.41 8.78
C GLY A 236 -6.10 -7.05 8.07
N TYR A 237 -4.97 -6.39 7.82
CA TYR A 237 -4.98 -5.07 7.20
C TYR A 237 -5.37 -5.15 5.72
N ARG A 238 -6.30 -4.30 5.30
CA ARG A 238 -6.71 -4.12 3.91
C ARG A 238 -6.94 -2.65 3.59
N PHE A 239 -6.75 -2.29 2.33
CA PHE A 239 -6.99 -0.96 1.78
C PHE A 239 -8.42 -0.83 1.26
N GLY A 240 -9.02 0.35 1.42
CA GLY A 240 -10.29 0.72 0.79
C GLY A 240 -11.41 -0.30 1.03
N ALA A 241 -12.03 -0.78 -0.06
CA ALA A 241 -13.12 -1.76 -0.03
C ALA A 241 -12.72 -3.18 0.45
N THR A 242 -11.47 -3.36 0.89
CA THR A 242 -10.92 -4.58 1.49
C THR A 242 -10.78 -5.83 0.60
N LEU A 243 -11.37 -5.80 -0.60
CA LEU A 243 -11.39 -6.92 -1.54
C LEU A 243 -10.04 -7.11 -2.24
N SER A 244 -9.67 -8.38 -2.43
CA SER A 244 -8.56 -8.87 -3.24
C SER A 244 -9.05 -9.59 -4.51
N LEU A 245 -8.14 -9.95 -5.41
CA LEU A 245 -8.45 -10.86 -6.52
C LEU A 245 -8.93 -12.23 -6.03
N GLY A 246 -8.42 -12.71 -4.89
CA GLY A 246 -8.89 -13.94 -4.25
C GLY A 246 -10.39 -13.85 -3.91
N ASP A 247 -10.83 -12.73 -3.36
CA ASP A 247 -12.24 -12.49 -3.02
C ASP A 247 -13.13 -12.45 -4.26
N LEU A 248 -12.70 -11.79 -5.33
CA LEU A 248 -13.47 -11.70 -6.58
C LEU A 248 -13.65 -13.06 -7.26
N LEU A 249 -12.67 -13.96 -7.07
CA LEU A 249 -12.62 -15.28 -7.70
C LEU A 249 -13.18 -16.38 -6.78
N ALA A 250 -13.59 -16.05 -5.56
CA ALA A 250 -14.13 -17.01 -4.61
C ALA A 250 -15.53 -17.49 -5.02
N GLN A 251 -15.92 -18.69 -4.56
CA GLN A 251 -17.26 -19.24 -4.80
C GLN A 251 -18.35 -18.39 -4.14
N ASP A 252 -18.05 -17.82 -2.97
CA ASP A 252 -18.90 -16.93 -2.18
C ASP A 252 -18.70 -15.45 -2.53
N ARG A 253 -18.12 -15.12 -3.70
CA ARG A 253 -17.78 -13.74 -4.11
C ARG A 253 -18.93 -12.74 -3.95
N VAL A 254 -20.17 -13.15 -4.21
CA VAL A 254 -21.36 -12.27 -4.08
C VAL A 254 -21.52 -11.81 -2.64
N HIS A 255 -21.36 -12.73 -1.68
CA HIS A 255 -21.42 -12.40 -0.26
C HIS A 255 -20.26 -11.48 0.14
N ARG A 256 -19.04 -11.74 -0.33
CA ARG A 256 -17.87 -10.89 -0.06
C ARG A 256 -18.03 -9.47 -0.61
N LEU A 257 -18.53 -9.36 -1.84
CA LEU A 257 -18.84 -8.08 -2.49
C LEU A 257 -19.94 -7.31 -1.74
N ASP A 258 -21.04 -7.99 -1.38
CA ASP A 258 -22.12 -7.38 -0.62
C ASP A 258 -21.66 -6.91 0.77
N GLN A 259 -20.81 -7.69 1.46
CA GLN A 259 -20.23 -7.31 2.74
C GLN A 259 -19.28 -6.11 2.60
N ALA A 260 -18.36 -6.14 1.63
CA ALA A 260 -17.38 -5.09 1.39
C ALA A 260 -18.03 -3.74 1.05
N PHE A 261 -19.15 -3.77 0.32
CA PHE A 261 -19.90 -2.58 -0.06
C PHE A 261 -21.10 -2.26 0.86
N GLN A 262 -21.25 -2.98 1.97
CA GLN A 262 -22.31 -2.76 2.97
C GLN A 262 -23.73 -2.84 2.36
N LEU A 263 -23.93 -3.74 1.42
CA LEU A 263 -25.20 -3.94 0.69
C LEU A 263 -26.14 -4.94 1.37
N THR A 264 -25.61 -5.81 2.23
CA THR A 264 -26.40 -6.65 3.13
C THR A 264 -26.84 -5.86 4.35
N SER A 265 -28.15 -5.62 4.44
CA SER A 265 -28.83 -5.13 5.65
C SER A 265 -29.21 -6.28 6.58
#